data_AF-A0A1F4V240-F1
#
_entry.id   AF-A0A1F4V240-F1
#
_cell.length_a   1.000
_cell.length_b   1.000
_cell.length_c   1.000
_cell.angle_alpha   90.00
_cell.angle_beta   90.00
_cell.angle_gamma   90.00
#
_symmetry.space_group_name_H-M   'P 1'
#
loop_
_entity.id
_entity.type
_entity.pdbx_description
1 polymer ?
#
loop_
_entity_poly.entity_id
_entity_poly.type
_entity_poly.pdbx_seq_one_letter_code
_entity_poly.pdbx_strand_id
1 'polypeptide(L)'
;MPEETFTLAANPTYTINKIAFLGGAAWKENDQTYKDAYETAKLLAQNGYEIVNGGGPGVMRASTYGARAGKGKVLAVTYHPNKPKRHYEGTDPLNIPDEEVVTLDYFDRTKVMLQNTDLHIVFNGSLGTLSELGMTWISSWIHEPNKKPIILYGLFWQDIVNALAVHMCISAEEIKILKILGSPTEVLEYIKSIDAKQGV
;
A
#
# COMPACT_ATOMS: atom_id res chain seq x y z
N MET A 1 -27.67 31.79 19.56
CA MET A 1 -26.54 30.90 19.90
C MET A 1 -25.31 31.49 19.25
N PRO A 2 -24.18 31.66 19.96
CA PRO A 2 -22.98 32.21 19.33
C PRO A 2 -22.39 31.18 18.35
N GLU A 3 -21.99 31.64 17.18
CA GLU A 3 -21.26 30.84 16.20
C GLU A 3 -19.87 30.54 16.76
N GLU A 4 -19.62 29.27 17.10
CA GLU A 4 -18.28 28.79 17.40
C GLU A 4 -17.46 28.81 16.11
N THR A 5 -16.55 29.76 16.01
CA THR A 5 -15.50 29.77 14.99
C THR A 5 -14.57 28.61 15.26
N PHE A 6 -14.81 27.49 14.56
CA PHE A 6 -13.84 26.41 14.44
C PHE A 6 -12.59 26.98 13.77
N THR A 7 -11.60 27.29 14.59
CA THR A 7 -10.27 27.62 14.10
C THR A 7 -9.72 26.31 13.56
N LEU A 8 -9.59 26.21 12.23
CA LEU A 8 -8.90 25.09 11.59
C LEU A 8 -7.50 25.05 12.18
N ALA A 9 -7.24 24.05 13.03
CA ALA A 9 -5.88 23.76 13.46
C ALA A 9 -5.02 23.61 12.20
N ALA A 10 -3.81 24.19 12.22
CA ALA A 10 -2.85 24.06 11.13
C ALA A 10 -2.80 22.59 10.67
N ASN A 11 -2.83 22.37 9.35
CA ASN A 11 -2.81 21.04 8.75
C ASN A 11 -1.70 20.22 9.43
N PRO A 12 -2.00 19.08 10.07
CA PRO A 12 -0.95 18.26 10.63
C PRO A 12 0.00 17.88 9.49
N THR A 13 1.26 18.27 9.61
CA THR A 13 2.32 17.86 8.69
C THR A 13 2.41 16.34 8.74
N TYR A 14 1.99 15.69 7.66
CA TYR A 14 1.85 14.25 7.56
C TYR A 14 3.09 13.65 6.89
N THR A 15 4.10 13.33 7.68
CA THR A 15 5.32 12.71 7.16
C THR A 15 5.06 11.26 6.76
N ILE A 16 5.35 10.92 5.51
CA ILE A 16 5.27 9.55 5.01
C ILE A 16 6.48 8.77 5.55
N ASN A 17 6.25 7.78 6.41
CA ASN A 17 7.32 6.94 6.95
C ASN A 17 7.10 5.46 6.63
N LYS A 18 5.86 4.99 6.68
CA LYS A 18 5.49 3.58 6.52
C LYS A 18 4.75 3.36 5.20
N ILE A 19 5.25 2.47 4.35
CA ILE A 19 4.72 2.23 3.01
C ILE A 19 4.18 0.81 2.89
N ALA A 20 2.88 0.70 2.59
CA ALA A 20 2.22 -0.58 2.37
C ALA A 20 2.53 -1.13 0.98
N PHE A 21 2.89 -2.41 0.92
CA PHE A 21 3.04 -3.19 -0.31
C PHE A 21 1.90 -4.20 -0.43
N LEU A 22 1.00 -3.93 -1.36
CA LEU A 22 -0.20 -4.74 -1.64
C LEU A 22 -0.01 -5.43 -3.00
N GLY A 23 -0.29 -6.73 -3.09
CA GLY A 23 -0.10 -7.46 -4.34
C GLY A 23 -0.26 -8.97 -4.23
N GLY A 24 -0.21 -9.64 -5.38
CA GLY A 24 -0.47 -11.06 -5.49
C GLY A 24 0.60 -11.94 -4.83
N ALA A 25 0.15 -13.08 -4.31
CA ALA A 25 0.98 -14.09 -3.68
C ALA A 25 1.56 -15.11 -4.70
N ALA A 26 0.97 -15.21 -5.89
CA ALA A 26 1.37 -16.15 -6.95
C ALA A 26 2.62 -15.75 -7.75
N TRP A 27 3.14 -14.52 -7.57
CA TRP A 27 4.31 -14.04 -8.30
C TRP A 27 5.60 -14.71 -7.81
N LYS A 28 6.42 -15.20 -8.74
CA LYS A 28 7.70 -15.86 -8.48
C LYS A 28 8.86 -14.91 -8.71
N GLU A 29 10.04 -15.25 -8.19
CA GLU A 29 11.24 -14.41 -8.26
C GLU A 29 11.67 -14.00 -9.68
N ASN A 30 11.35 -14.83 -10.68
CA ASN A 30 11.67 -14.54 -12.07
C ASN A 30 10.63 -13.61 -12.75
N ASP A 31 9.44 -13.47 -12.18
CA ASP A 31 8.38 -12.63 -12.73
C ASP A 31 8.70 -11.15 -12.53
N GLN A 32 8.33 -10.32 -13.52
CA GLN A 32 8.63 -8.89 -13.48
C GLN A 32 8.01 -8.20 -12.25
N THR A 33 6.76 -8.54 -11.91
CA THR A 33 6.08 -7.98 -10.74
C THR A 33 6.81 -8.26 -9.42
N TYR A 34 7.44 -9.43 -9.27
CA TYR A 34 8.24 -9.74 -8.09
C TYR A 34 9.50 -8.86 -8.05
N LYS A 35 10.23 -8.78 -9.17
CA LYS A 35 11.46 -7.98 -9.29
C LYS A 35 11.18 -6.51 -9.04
N ASP A 36 10.09 -6.00 -9.57
CA ASP A 36 9.65 -4.62 -9.38
C ASP A 36 9.31 -4.33 -7.92
N ALA A 37 8.56 -5.22 -7.25
CA ALA A 37 8.27 -5.07 -5.83
C ALA A 37 9.54 -5.10 -4.98
N TYR A 38 10.49 -5.99 -5.30
CA TYR A 38 11.79 -6.07 -4.63
C TYR A 38 12.61 -4.79 -4.80
N GLU A 39 12.83 -4.33 -6.04
CA GLU A 39 13.65 -3.13 -6.29
C GLU A 39 12.98 -1.87 -5.77
N THR A 40 11.64 -1.78 -5.82
CA THR A 40 10.89 -0.68 -5.20
C THR A 40 11.08 -0.66 -3.69
N ALA A 41 10.89 -1.78 -3.00
CA ALA A 41 11.08 -1.84 -1.55
C ALA A 41 12.52 -1.54 -1.14
N LYS A 42 13.51 -2.05 -1.88
CA LYS A 42 14.93 -1.78 -1.66
C LYS A 42 15.26 -0.31 -1.80
N LEU A 43 14.81 0.33 -2.88
CA LEU A 43 15.06 1.74 -3.12
C LEU A 43 14.41 2.62 -2.03
N LEU A 44 13.19 2.29 -1.61
CA LEU A 44 12.49 3.02 -0.56
C LEU A 44 13.19 2.84 0.81
N ALA A 45 13.58 1.62 1.17
CA ALA A 45 14.34 1.35 2.38
C ALA A 45 15.66 2.13 2.44
N GLN A 46 16.39 2.23 1.32
CA GLN A 46 17.61 3.04 1.22
C GLN A 46 17.37 4.54 1.46
N ASN A 47 16.14 5.00 1.28
CA ASN A 47 15.72 6.39 1.51
C ASN A 47 14.99 6.57 2.86
N GLY A 48 15.04 5.59 3.75
CA GLY A 48 14.56 5.71 5.13
C GLY A 48 13.10 5.32 5.37
N TYR A 49 12.39 4.81 4.36
CA TYR A 49 11.02 4.35 4.54
C TYR A 49 10.98 2.93 5.12
N GLU A 50 10.05 2.70 6.05
CA GLU A 50 9.72 1.38 6.58
C GLU A 50 8.70 0.69 5.67
N ILE A 51 8.90 -0.59 5.39
CA ILE A 51 8.03 -1.37 4.51
C ILE A 51 7.02 -2.14 5.34
N VAL A 52 5.75 -2.07 4.96
CA VAL A 52 4.67 -2.82 5.60
C VAL A 52 4.02 -3.73 4.56
N ASN A 53 3.84 -5.00 4.90
CA ASN A 53 3.11 -5.95 4.05
C ASN A 53 2.32 -6.93 4.93
N GLY A 54 1.74 -7.99 4.37
CA GLY A 54 0.99 -8.95 5.17
C GLY A 54 1.54 -10.36 5.24
N GLY A 55 2.86 -10.52 5.11
CA GLY A 55 3.59 -11.73 5.51
C GLY A 55 3.42 -12.96 4.60
N GLY A 56 2.75 -12.83 3.46
CA GLY A 56 2.61 -13.92 2.48
C GLY A 56 3.76 -13.99 1.46
N PRO A 57 3.65 -14.87 0.46
CA PRO A 57 4.63 -14.99 -0.62
C PRO A 57 4.43 -13.88 -1.69
N GLY A 58 5.08 -14.01 -2.84
CA GLY A 58 4.92 -13.09 -3.96
C GLY A 58 5.37 -11.67 -3.64
N VAL A 59 4.52 -10.67 -3.94
CA VAL A 59 4.82 -9.25 -3.73
C VAL A 59 5.20 -8.96 -2.27
N MET A 60 4.53 -9.60 -1.32
CA MET A 60 4.80 -9.41 0.11
C MET A 60 6.23 -9.86 0.45
N ARG A 61 6.61 -11.10 0.10
CA ARG A 61 7.99 -11.59 0.30
C ARG A 61 9.02 -10.77 -0.47
N ALA A 62 8.73 -10.41 -1.72
CA ALA A 62 9.60 -9.56 -2.52
C ALA A 62 9.89 -8.24 -1.82
N SER A 63 8.86 -7.60 -1.26
CA SER A 63 9.00 -6.34 -0.53
C SER A 63 9.82 -6.50 0.74
N THR A 64 9.64 -7.58 1.50
CA THR A 64 10.45 -7.88 2.70
C THR A 64 11.92 -8.02 2.34
N TYR A 65 12.24 -8.84 1.33
CA TYR A 65 13.62 -9.05 0.92
C TYR A 65 14.25 -7.80 0.30
N GLY A 66 13.48 -7.04 -0.46
CA GLY A 66 13.92 -5.76 -1.01
C GLY A 66 14.30 -4.78 0.09
N ALA A 67 13.41 -4.58 1.06
CA ALA A 67 13.64 -3.72 2.21
C ALA A 67 14.92 -4.09 2.97
N ARG A 68 15.10 -5.39 3.26
CA ARG A 68 16.30 -5.92 3.94
C ARG A 68 17.57 -5.68 3.12
N ALA A 69 17.53 -5.87 1.80
CA ALA A 69 18.64 -5.55 0.92
C ALA A 69 18.97 -4.05 0.90
N GLY A 70 17.95 -3.21 1.09
CA GLY A 70 18.08 -1.77 1.31
C GLY A 70 18.51 -1.36 2.72
N LYS A 71 18.73 -2.32 3.63
CA LYS A 71 19.01 -2.12 5.06
C LYS A 71 17.89 -1.37 5.82
N GLY A 72 16.65 -1.47 5.34
CA GLY A 72 15.47 -0.94 6.00
C GLY A 72 14.78 -1.96 6.90
N LYS A 73 13.67 -1.52 7.53
CA LYS A 73 12.83 -2.32 8.41
C LYS A 73 11.55 -2.80 7.72
N VAL A 74 11.04 -3.94 8.19
CA VAL A 74 9.79 -4.54 7.70
C VAL A 74 8.85 -4.87 8.85
N LEU A 75 7.60 -4.41 8.74
CA LEU A 75 6.47 -4.84 9.56
C LEU A 75 5.53 -5.72 8.74
N ALA A 76 5.25 -6.94 9.20
CA ALA A 76 4.21 -7.78 8.62
C ALA A 76 2.92 -7.74 9.45
N VAL A 77 1.77 -7.54 8.80
CA VAL A 77 0.45 -7.70 9.41
C VAL A 77 -0.19 -8.99 8.89
N THR A 78 -0.11 -10.06 9.67
CA THR A 78 -0.47 -11.42 9.27
C THR A 78 -1.88 -11.79 9.75
N TYR A 79 -2.52 -12.74 9.05
CA TYR A 79 -3.85 -13.24 9.39
C TYR A 79 -3.76 -14.72 9.78
N HIS A 80 -4.05 -15.06 11.02
CA HIS A 80 -3.98 -16.44 11.53
C HIS A 80 -5.41 -16.92 11.80
N PRO A 81 -6.08 -17.55 10.82
CA PRO A 81 -7.46 -17.98 11.00
C PRO A 81 -7.58 -19.11 12.03
N ASN A 82 -8.57 -19.01 12.91
CA ASN A 82 -8.88 -20.06 13.91
C ASN A 82 -9.38 -21.37 13.29
N LYS A 83 -9.67 -21.40 11.97
CA LYS A 83 -10.13 -22.58 11.23
C LYS A 83 -9.50 -22.61 9.85
N PRO A 84 -9.20 -23.79 9.27
CA PRO A 84 -8.71 -23.88 7.91
C PRO A 84 -9.61 -23.17 6.91
N LYS A 85 -8.99 -22.47 5.95
CA LYS A 85 -9.67 -21.73 4.88
C LYS A 85 -9.16 -22.25 3.54
N ARG A 86 -10.07 -22.71 2.67
CA ARG A 86 -9.72 -23.40 1.42
C ARG A 86 -8.88 -22.57 0.43
N HIS A 87 -9.10 -21.26 0.41
CA HIS A 87 -8.47 -20.32 -0.52
C HIS A 87 -7.57 -19.31 0.19
N TYR A 88 -7.19 -19.60 1.43
CA TYR A 88 -6.25 -18.77 2.17
C TYR A 88 -4.83 -19.26 1.90
N GLU A 89 -3.97 -18.38 1.42
CA GLU A 89 -2.60 -18.71 1.05
C GLU A 89 -1.67 -18.90 2.25
N GLY A 90 -2.12 -18.59 3.47
CA GLY A 90 -1.29 -18.69 4.67
C GLY A 90 -0.36 -17.51 4.87
N THR A 91 0.48 -17.64 5.89
CA THR A 91 1.74 -16.90 6.01
C THR A 91 2.83 -17.65 5.25
N ASP A 92 3.83 -16.94 4.74
CA ASP A 92 4.99 -17.54 4.09
C ASP A 92 6.14 -17.68 5.09
N PRO A 93 6.60 -18.91 5.42
CA PRO A 93 7.74 -19.12 6.32
C PRO A 93 9.05 -18.48 5.82
N LEU A 94 9.14 -18.17 4.52
CA LEU A 94 10.28 -17.48 3.93
C LEU A 94 10.14 -15.95 3.99
N ASN A 95 8.96 -15.43 4.28
CA ASN A 95 8.78 -14.00 4.52
C ASN A 95 9.12 -13.69 5.97
N ILE A 96 10.36 -13.24 6.22
CA ILE A 96 10.91 -13.00 7.56
C ILE A 96 10.96 -11.47 7.82
N PRO A 97 9.93 -10.89 8.47
CA PRO A 97 9.91 -9.48 8.83
C PRO A 97 10.74 -9.19 10.10
N ASP A 98 10.97 -7.91 10.39
CA ASP A 98 11.59 -7.49 11.65
C ASP A 98 10.57 -7.44 12.80
N GLU A 99 9.33 -7.08 12.48
CA GLU A 99 8.20 -7.03 13.42
C GLU A 99 6.96 -7.69 12.80
N GLU A 100 6.12 -8.30 13.63
CA GLU A 100 4.88 -8.95 13.20
C GLU A 100 3.70 -8.55 14.09
N VAL A 101 2.59 -8.15 13.46
CA VAL A 101 1.29 -7.99 14.10
C VAL A 101 0.35 -9.08 13.60
N VAL A 102 -0.02 -9.98 14.50
CA VAL A 102 -0.91 -11.10 14.19
C VAL A 102 -2.36 -10.71 14.41
N THR A 103 -3.21 -10.91 13.41
CA THR A 103 -4.67 -10.76 13.51
C THR A 103 -5.38 -12.11 13.33
N LEU A 104 -6.61 -12.23 13.84
CA LEU A 104 -7.42 -13.46 13.75
C LEU A 104 -8.59 -13.35 12.78
N ASP A 105 -8.71 -12.21 12.09
CA ASP A 105 -9.73 -11.94 11.08
C ASP A 105 -9.13 -11.21 9.87
N TYR A 106 -9.66 -11.51 8.69
CA TYR A 106 -9.17 -10.96 7.43
C TYR A 106 -9.42 -9.45 7.32
N PHE A 107 -10.60 -8.98 7.74
CA PHE A 107 -10.91 -7.55 7.69
C PHE A 107 -10.08 -6.79 8.72
N ASP A 108 -9.87 -7.37 9.90
CA ASP A 108 -8.97 -6.79 10.91
C ASP A 108 -7.53 -6.68 10.39
N ARG A 109 -7.02 -7.70 9.67
CA ARG A 109 -5.70 -7.61 9.02
C ARG A 109 -5.60 -6.38 8.12
N THR A 110 -6.55 -6.22 7.21
CA THR A 110 -6.54 -5.10 6.26
C THR A 110 -6.67 -3.78 7.00
N LYS A 111 -7.60 -3.68 7.96
CA LYS A 111 -7.78 -2.48 8.77
C LYS A 111 -6.50 -2.09 9.52
N VAL A 112 -5.86 -3.04 10.21
CA VAL A 112 -4.62 -2.81 10.96
C VAL A 112 -3.52 -2.37 10.02
N MET A 113 -3.38 -3.00 8.85
CA MET A 113 -2.40 -2.58 7.85
C MET A 113 -2.62 -1.12 7.43
N LEU A 114 -3.84 -0.76 7.00
CA LEU A 114 -4.17 0.60 6.58
C LEU A 114 -4.01 1.64 7.69
N GLN A 115 -4.19 1.26 8.96
CA GLN A 115 -3.99 2.15 10.10
C GLN A 115 -2.50 2.39 10.41
N ASN A 116 -1.63 1.43 10.07
CA ASN A 116 -0.19 1.47 10.36
C ASN A 116 0.66 1.93 9.18
N THR A 117 0.06 2.42 8.10
CA THR A 117 0.77 2.84 6.87
C THR A 117 0.38 4.24 6.47
N ASP A 118 1.28 4.93 5.78
CA ASP A 118 1.09 6.31 5.34
C ASP A 118 0.80 6.44 3.84
N LEU A 119 1.27 5.47 3.07
CA LEU A 119 1.12 5.40 1.63
C LEU A 119 0.94 3.94 1.21
N HIS A 120 0.17 3.70 0.15
CA HIS A 120 -0.10 2.35 -0.34
C HIS A 120 0.38 2.19 -1.78
N ILE A 121 1.16 1.15 -2.05
CA ILE A 121 1.57 0.75 -3.39
C ILE A 121 0.88 -0.57 -3.73
N VAL A 122 0.11 -0.56 -4.82
CA VAL A 122 -0.70 -1.69 -5.26
C VAL A 122 -0.10 -2.26 -6.55
N PHE A 123 0.54 -3.41 -6.42
CA PHE A 123 1.05 -4.21 -7.53
C PHE A 123 -0.05 -5.10 -8.12
N ASN A 124 0.26 -5.80 -9.21
CA ASN A 124 -0.66 -6.79 -9.78
C ASN A 124 -0.96 -7.89 -8.76
N GLY A 125 -2.21 -8.32 -8.66
CA GLY A 125 -2.65 -9.33 -7.71
C GLY A 125 -4.05 -9.85 -7.98
N SER A 126 -4.54 -10.66 -7.05
CA SER A 126 -5.86 -11.31 -7.14
C SER A 126 -6.92 -10.55 -6.31
N LEU A 127 -8.02 -11.22 -5.96
CA LEU A 127 -9.15 -10.66 -5.23
C LEU A 127 -8.76 -10.03 -3.88
N GLY A 128 -7.74 -10.56 -3.20
CA GLY A 128 -7.21 -9.96 -1.97
C GLY A 128 -6.66 -8.55 -2.22
N THR A 129 -5.83 -8.40 -3.25
CA THR A 129 -5.28 -7.09 -3.67
C THR A 129 -6.37 -6.13 -4.11
N LEU A 130 -7.38 -6.61 -4.85
CA LEU A 130 -8.52 -5.79 -5.24
C LEU A 130 -9.35 -5.33 -4.01
N SER A 131 -9.52 -6.20 -3.01
CA SER A 131 -10.17 -5.87 -1.74
C SER A 131 -9.40 -4.80 -0.96
N GLU A 132 -8.06 -4.91 -0.90
CA GLU A 132 -7.20 -3.93 -0.24
C GLU A 132 -7.22 -2.58 -0.98
N LEU A 133 -7.17 -2.59 -2.32
CA LEU A 133 -7.33 -1.40 -3.15
C LEU A 133 -8.67 -0.71 -2.88
N GLY A 134 -9.79 -1.45 -2.92
CA GLY A 134 -11.11 -0.87 -2.70
C GLY A 134 -11.23 -0.19 -1.33
N MET A 135 -10.75 -0.84 -0.27
CA MET A 135 -10.78 -0.27 1.09
C MET A 135 -9.86 0.94 1.23
N THR A 136 -8.66 0.89 0.65
CA THR A 136 -7.72 2.02 0.64
C THR A 136 -8.31 3.20 -0.12
N TRP A 137 -8.88 2.95 -1.30
CA TRP A 137 -9.38 3.97 -2.20
C TRP A 137 -10.53 4.75 -1.57
N ILE A 138 -11.56 4.06 -1.05
CA ILE A 138 -12.67 4.75 -0.37
C ILE A 138 -12.18 5.47 0.90
N SER A 139 -11.28 4.86 1.67
CA SER A 139 -10.73 5.50 2.87
C SER A 139 -9.97 6.77 2.51
N SER A 140 -9.17 6.79 1.45
CA SER A 140 -8.45 8.00 1.05
C SER A 140 -9.39 9.07 0.53
N TRP A 141 -10.41 8.70 -0.26
CA TRP A 141 -11.38 9.65 -0.81
C TRP A 141 -12.13 10.43 0.28
N ILE A 142 -12.68 9.74 1.29
CA ILE A 142 -13.49 10.38 2.34
C ILE A 142 -12.66 11.24 3.32
N HIS A 143 -11.33 11.13 3.28
CA HIS A 143 -10.42 11.88 4.16
C HIS A 143 -9.70 13.04 3.46
N GLU A 144 -10.09 13.42 2.24
CA GLU A 144 -9.59 14.62 1.58
C GLU A 144 -9.78 15.89 2.46
N PRO A 145 -8.77 16.79 2.57
CA PRO A 145 -7.48 16.77 1.87
C PRO A 145 -6.39 15.91 2.54
N ASN A 146 -6.62 15.41 3.76
CA ASN A 146 -5.69 14.62 4.57
C ASN A 146 -5.67 13.13 4.18
N LYS A 147 -5.72 12.85 2.88
CA LYS A 147 -5.78 11.48 2.35
C LYS A 147 -4.41 10.79 2.42
N LYS A 148 -4.43 9.46 2.51
CA LYS A 148 -3.24 8.63 2.29
C LYS A 148 -3.01 8.44 0.79
N PRO A 149 -1.83 8.74 0.22
CA PRO A 149 -1.58 8.56 -1.20
C PRO A 149 -1.68 7.10 -1.63
N ILE A 150 -2.12 6.86 -2.87
CA ILE A 150 -2.28 5.53 -3.45
C ILE A 150 -1.53 5.49 -4.78
N ILE A 151 -0.57 4.58 -4.88
CA ILE A 151 0.17 4.28 -6.09
C ILE A 151 -0.32 2.96 -6.66
N LEU A 152 -0.73 2.96 -7.92
CA LEU A 152 -1.02 1.78 -8.71
C LEU A 152 0.23 1.45 -9.56
N TYR A 153 0.96 0.40 -9.18
CA TYR A 153 2.23 0.06 -9.82
C TYR A 153 1.99 -0.81 -11.06
N GLY A 154 2.42 -0.30 -12.22
CA GLY A 154 2.32 -0.95 -13.52
C GLY A 154 1.25 -0.32 -14.41
N LEU A 155 1.58 -0.13 -15.70
CA LEU A 155 0.70 0.55 -16.66
C LEU A 155 -0.61 -0.19 -16.95
N PHE A 156 -0.68 -1.50 -16.67
CA PHE A 156 -1.91 -2.30 -16.82
C PHE A 156 -3.07 -1.75 -15.98
N TRP A 157 -2.78 -1.03 -14.90
CA TRP A 157 -3.81 -0.38 -14.09
C TRP A 157 -4.60 0.67 -14.86
N GLN A 158 -4.03 1.27 -15.90
CA GLN A 158 -4.73 2.26 -16.72
C GLN A 158 -5.99 1.66 -17.34
N ASP A 159 -5.89 0.45 -17.88
CA ASP A 159 -7.03 -0.23 -18.52
C ASP A 159 -8.10 -0.60 -17.50
N ILE A 160 -7.68 -1.04 -16.31
CA ILE A 160 -8.60 -1.38 -15.20
C ILE A 160 -9.34 -0.13 -14.72
N VAL A 161 -8.61 0.95 -14.43
CA VAL A 161 -9.19 2.21 -13.95
C VAL A 161 -10.13 2.81 -15.00
N ASN A 162 -9.76 2.74 -16.28
CA ASN A 162 -10.62 3.18 -17.38
C ASN A 162 -11.92 2.38 -17.44
N ALA A 163 -11.85 1.04 -17.30
CA ALA A 163 -13.03 0.19 -17.28
C ALA A 163 -13.96 0.54 -16.09
N LEU A 164 -13.38 0.76 -14.90
CA LEU A 164 -14.15 1.17 -13.72
C LEU A 164 -14.82 2.55 -13.94
N ALA A 165 -14.09 3.51 -14.49
CA ALA A 165 -14.62 4.85 -14.77
C ALA A 165 -15.75 4.84 -15.81
N VAL A 166 -15.70 3.94 -16.80
CA VAL A 166 -16.74 3.82 -17.83
C VAL A 166 -17.97 3.08 -17.33
N HIS A 167 -17.77 2.04 -16.51
CA HIS A 167 -18.84 1.09 -16.17
C HIS A 167 -19.42 1.26 -14.76
N MET A 168 -18.84 2.09 -13.91
CA MET A 168 -19.31 2.35 -12.55
C MET A 168 -19.58 3.84 -12.31
N CYS A 169 -20.39 4.14 -11.30
CA CYS A 169 -20.68 5.52 -10.88
C CYS A 169 -19.53 6.11 -10.05
N ILE A 170 -18.30 6.11 -10.59
CA ILE A 170 -17.12 6.69 -9.96
C ILE A 170 -16.84 8.03 -10.64
N SER A 171 -16.76 9.10 -9.86
CA SER A 171 -16.49 10.44 -10.36
C SER A 171 -15.04 10.60 -10.83
N ALA A 172 -14.79 11.59 -11.69
CA ALA A 172 -13.44 11.92 -12.12
C ALA A 172 -12.52 12.33 -10.95
N GLU A 173 -13.07 12.95 -9.90
CA GLU A 173 -12.31 13.33 -8.70
C GLU A 173 -11.90 12.11 -7.88
N GLU A 174 -12.79 11.11 -7.74
CA GLU A 174 -12.45 9.83 -7.11
C GLU A 174 -11.32 9.10 -7.87
N ILE A 175 -11.26 9.22 -9.20
CA ILE A 175 -10.17 8.61 -9.99
C ILE A 175 -8.85 9.37 -9.82
N LYS A 176 -8.90 10.71 -9.76
CA LYS A 176 -7.70 11.58 -9.70
C LYS A 176 -6.83 11.36 -8.48
N ILE A 177 -7.36 10.77 -7.40
CA ILE A 177 -6.56 10.48 -6.20
C ILE A 177 -5.62 9.27 -6.36
N LEU A 178 -5.81 8.47 -7.43
CA LEU A 178 -4.94 7.36 -7.78
C LEU A 178 -3.77 7.83 -8.63
N LYS A 179 -2.56 7.35 -8.33
CA LYS A 179 -1.36 7.62 -9.15
C LYS A 179 -0.83 6.35 -9.79
N ILE A 180 -0.88 6.25 -11.11
CA ILE A 180 -0.26 5.13 -11.85
C ILE A 180 1.20 5.45 -12.13
N LEU A 181 2.12 4.53 -11.77
CA LEU A 181 3.57 4.65 -11.98
C LEU A 181 4.13 3.31 -12.49
N GLY A 182 5.21 3.34 -13.27
CA GLY A 182 5.75 2.17 -13.96
C GLY A 182 7.10 1.66 -13.46
N SER A 183 7.78 2.42 -12.59
CA SER A 183 9.14 2.08 -12.14
C SER A 183 9.42 2.45 -10.67
N PRO A 184 10.43 1.81 -10.04
CA PRO A 184 10.84 2.14 -8.67
C PRO A 184 11.26 3.60 -8.50
N THR A 185 11.94 4.17 -9.50
CA THR A 185 12.43 5.55 -9.46
C THR A 185 11.27 6.54 -9.46
N GLU A 186 10.29 6.34 -10.35
CA GLU A 186 9.09 7.18 -10.39
C GLU A 186 8.31 7.13 -9.06
N VAL A 187 8.25 5.96 -8.41
CA VAL A 187 7.65 5.81 -7.07
C VAL A 187 8.37 6.70 -6.06
N LEU A 188 9.70 6.59 -5.95
CA LEU A 188 10.47 7.39 -4.99
C LEU A 188 10.33 8.90 -5.26
N GLU A 189 10.41 9.31 -6.52
CA GLU A 189 10.27 10.71 -6.93
C GLU A 189 8.89 11.26 -6.56
N TYR A 190 7.84 10.49 -6.80
CA TYR A 190 6.48 10.87 -6.43
C TYR A 190 6.34 11.06 -4.91
N ILE A 191 6.87 10.14 -4.10
CA ILE A 191 6.83 10.24 -2.64
C ILE A 191 7.57 11.49 -2.16
N LYS A 192 8.80 11.71 -2.63
CA LYS A 192 9.59 12.92 -2.32
C LYS A 192 8.86 14.21 -2.72
N SER A 193 8.12 14.19 -3.83
CA SER A 193 7.34 15.35 -4.28
C SER A 193 6.16 15.67 -3.37
N ILE A 194 5.62 14.68 -2.64
CA ILE A 194 4.57 14.88 -1.66
C ILE A 194 5.16 15.51 -0.40
N ASP A 195 6.25 14.97 0.13
CA ASP A 195 6.90 15.50 1.33
C ASP A 195 7.37 16.95 1.14
N ALA A 196 7.94 17.27 -0.03
CA ALA A 196 8.37 18.63 -0.36
C ALA A 196 7.23 19.65 -0.39
N LYS A 197 6.01 19.23 -0.73
CA LYS A 197 4.81 20.09 -0.71
C LYS A 197 4.24 20.31 0.69
N GLN A 198 4.58 19.44 1.65
CA GLN A 198 4.14 19.55 3.03
C GLN A 198 5.12 20.35 3.92
N GLY A 199 6.37 20.51 3.48
CA GLY A 199 7.40 21.28 4.17
C GLY A 199 7.42 22.79 3.88
N VAL A 200 6.34 23.34 3.29
CA VAL A 200 6.17 24.79 2.98
C VAL A 200 5.07 25.38 3.83
#